data_AF-A0A942J4N7-F1
#
_entry.id   AF-A0A942J4N7-F1
#
_cell.length_a   1.000
_cell.length_b   1.000
_cell.length_c   1.000
_cell.angle_alpha   90.00
_cell.angle_beta   90.00
_cell.angle_gamma   90.00
#
_symmetry.space_group_name_H-M   'P 1'
#
loop_
_entity.id
_entity.type
_entity.pdbx_description
1 polymer ?
#
loop_
_entity_poly.entity_id
_entity_poly.type
_entity_poly.pdbx_seq_one_letter_code
_entity_poly.pdbx_strand_id
1 'polypeptide(L)' 'MDDFRDRHGLGSMTTVVDDDGTLWPHFGVRVQPAWLFVTPDGEVERVLGELSHEQLAERLDALAATGATG' A
#
# COMPACT_ATOMS: atom_id res chain seq x y z
N MET A 1 -2.03 14.74 -11.60
CA MET A 1 -2.07 13.93 -10.36
C MET A 1 -2.89 14.69 -9.31
N ASP A 2 -2.50 15.92 -8.99
CA ASP A 2 -3.15 16.71 -7.95
C ASP A 2 -4.66 16.94 -8.18
N ASP A 3 -5.08 17.29 -9.40
CA ASP A 3 -6.52 17.42 -9.73
C ASP A 3 -7.34 16.16 -9.43
N PHE A 4 -6.75 14.97 -9.58
CA PHE A 4 -7.42 13.72 -9.25
C PHE A 4 -7.55 13.57 -7.73
N ARG A 5 -6.48 13.88 -6.98
CA ARG A 5 -6.50 13.83 -5.51
C ARG A 5 -7.52 14.80 -4.95
N ASP A 6 -7.55 16.03 -5.44
CA ASP A 6 -8.46 17.06 -4.96
C ASP A 6 -9.91 16.67 -5.22
N ARG A 7 -10.21 16.20 -6.45
CA ARG A 7 -11.56 15.74 -6.82
C ARG A 7 -12.05 14.55 -6.00
N HIS A 8 -11.14 13.66 -5.57
CA HIS A 8 -11.49 12.45 -4.83
C HIS A 8 -11.20 12.54 -3.32
N GLY A 9 -10.81 13.73 -2.81
CA GLY A 9 -10.54 13.93 -1.40
C GLY A 9 -9.30 13.20 -0.87
N LEU A 10 -8.34 12.87 -1.74
CA LEU A 10 -7.11 12.15 -1.40
C LEU A 10 -5.93 13.09 -1.06
N GLY A 11 -6.21 14.36 -0.78
CA GLY A 11 -5.18 15.36 -0.47
C GLY A 11 -4.34 15.03 0.77
N SER A 12 -4.93 14.32 1.75
CA SER A 12 -4.23 13.86 2.96
C SER A 12 -3.41 12.59 2.75
N MET A 13 -3.63 11.84 1.66
CA MET A 13 -2.83 10.68 1.35
C MET A 13 -1.52 11.12 0.69
N THR A 14 -0.41 10.63 1.22
CA THR A 14 0.89 10.76 0.54
C THR A 14 0.83 9.95 -0.74
N THR A 15 1.22 10.57 -1.84
CA THR A 15 1.27 9.91 -3.14
C THR A 15 2.57 10.30 -3.81
N VAL A 16 3.14 9.36 -4.56
CA VAL A 16 4.44 9.50 -5.21
C VAL A 16 4.26 9.05 -6.65
N VAL A 17 4.86 9.80 -7.57
CA VAL A 17 4.93 9.43 -8.99
C VAL A 17 6.26 8.69 -9.21
N ASP A 18 6.20 7.46 -9.70
CA ASP A 18 7.39 6.66 -10.03
C ASP A 18 7.85 6.93 -11.47
N ASP A 19 8.23 8.18 -11.77
CA ASP A 19 8.59 8.61 -13.13
C ASP A 19 9.88 7.94 -13.64
N ASP A 20 10.80 7.57 -12.74
CA ASP A 20 12.04 6.86 -13.07
C ASP A 20 11.88 5.34 -13.09
N GLY A 21 10.71 4.83 -12.71
CA GLY A 21 10.37 3.42 -12.72
C GLY A 21 11.17 2.58 -11.73
N THR A 22 11.71 3.17 -10.65
CA THR A 22 12.55 2.45 -9.68
C THR A 22 11.75 1.83 -8.55
N LEU A 23 10.65 2.46 -8.13
CA LEU A 23 9.86 2.00 -6.99
C LEU A 23 9.07 0.73 -7.32
N TRP A 24 8.45 0.67 -8.49
CA TRP A 24 7.58 -0.46 -8.84
C TRP A 24 8.35 -1.78 -8.94
N PRO A 25 9.51 -1.85 -9.64
CA PRO A 25 10.34 -3.04 -9.67
C PRO A 25 10.92 -3.39 -8.30
N HIS A 26 11.28 -2.38 -7.49
CA HIS A 26 11.81 -2.61 -6.14
C HIS A 26 10.82 -3.37 -5.26
N PHE A 27 9.55 -2.97 -5.29
CA PHE A 27 8.47 -3.68 -4.60
C PHE A 27 7.88 -4.83 -5.42
N GLY A 28 8.42 -5.12 -6.61
CA GLY A 28 7.96 -6.12 -7.57
C GLY A 28 6.48 -6.02 -7.95
N VAL A 29 5.95 -4.79 -8.00
CA VAL A 29 4.62 -4.48 -8.51
C VAL A 29 4.67 -4.55 -10.04
N ARG A 30 3.93 -5.51 -10.62
CA ARG A 30 3.89 -5.74 -12.08
C ARG A 30 2.54 -5.43 -12.71
N VAL A 31 1.50 -5.31 -11.88
CA VAL A 31 0.12 -5.08 -12.29
C VAL A 31 -0.58 -4.30 -11.20
N GLN A 32 -1.52 -3.44 -11.60
CA GLN A 32 -2.43 -2.75 -10.69
C GLN A 32 -3.82 -3.41 -10.70
N PRO A 33 -4.56 -3.38 -9.58
CA PRO A 33 -4.12 -2.86 -8.28
C PRO A 33 -3.08 -3.78 -7.62
N ALA A 34 -2.33 -3.23 -6.66
CA ALA A 34 -1.41 -3.98 -5.81
C ALA A 34 -1.39 -3.35 -4.42
N TRP A 35 -1.22 -4.18 -3.40
CA TRP A 35 -1.22 -3.79 -2.00
C TRP A 35 0.08 -4.24 -1.34
N LEU A 36 0.69 -3.34 -0.57
CA LEU A 36 1.92 -3.58 0.20
C LEU A 36 1.60 -3.25 1.66
N PHE A 37 1.79 -4.23 2.54
CA PHE A 37 1.63 -4.08 3.99
C PHE A 37 3.02 -4.13 4.60
N VAL A 38 3.44 -3.03 5.23
CA VAL A 38 4.81 -2.84 5.71
C VAL A 38 4.80 -2.79 7.23
N THR A 39 5.52 -3.70 7.87
CA THR A 39 5.65 -3.75 9.33
C THR A 39 6.65 -2.71 9.84
N PRO A 40 6.66 -2.39 11.14
CA PRO A 40 7.60 -1.40 11.70
C PRO A 40 9.09 -1.76 11.56
N ASP A 41 9.41 -3.06 11.51
CA ASP A 41 10.75 -3.60 11.26
C ASP A 41 11.12 -3.66 9.77
N GLY A 42 10.19 -3.29 8.88
CA GLY A 42 10.44 -3.15 7.45
C GLY A 42 10.14 -4.39 6.61
N GLU A 43 9.55 -5.43 7.20
CA GLU A 43 9.05 -6.57 6.43
C GLU A 43 7.83 -6.17 5.59
N VAL A 44 7.72 -6.76 4.40
CA VAL A 44 6.71 -6.38 3.41
C VAL A 44 5.91 -7.60 2.95
N GLU A 45 4.62 -7.64 3.26
CA GLU A 45 3.66 -8.52 2.60
C GLU A 45 3.11 -7.84 1.34
N ARG A 46 3.09 -8.55 0.22
CA ARG A 46 2.57 -8.04 -1.05
C ARG A 46 1.42 -8.89 -1.57
N VAL A 47 0.35 -8.21 -1.98
CA VAL A 47 -0.75 -8.79 -2.76
C VAL A 47 -0.83 -8.12 -4.13
N LEU A 48 -0.85 -8.92 -5.19
CA LEU A 48 -1.08 -8.43 -6.55
C LEU A 48 -2.55 -8.68 -6.91
N GLY A 49 -3.20 -7.66 -7.47
CA GLY A 49 -4.62 -7.69 -7.80
C GLY A 49 -5.51 -7.08 -6.72
N GLU A 50 -6.81 -7.31 -6.87
CA GLU A 50 -7.84 -6.77 -5.99
C GLU A 50 -7.84 -7.49 -4.64
N LEU A 51 -8.26 -6.77 -3.61
CA LEU A 51 -8.56 -7.31 -2.28
C LEU A 51 -10.03 -7.04 -1.98
N SER A 52 -10.71 -8.04 -1.41
CA SER A 52 -12.01 -7.82 -0.78
C SER A 52 -11.85 -6.97 0.48
N HIS A 53 -12.94 -6.37 0.93
CA HIS A 53 -12.95 -5.60 2.19
C HIS A 53 -12.52 -6.47 3.39
N GLU A 54 -13.01 -7.70 3.46
CA GLU A 54 -12.67 -8.67 4.52
C GLU A 54 -11.17 -9.00 4.50
N GLN A 55 -10.62 -9.31 3.32
CA GLN A 55 -9.20 -9.62 3.18
C GLN A 55 -8.28 -8.44 3.51
N LEU A 56 -8.74 -7.20 3.27
CA LEU A 56 -8.03 -5.99 3.65
C LEU A 56 -8.08 -5.81 5.19
N ALA A 57 -9.25 -5.97 5.80
CA ALA A 57 -9.43 -5.84 7.24
C ALA A 57 -8.57 -6.85 8.02
N GLU A 58 -8.59 -8.12 7.63
CA GLU A 58 -7.77 -9.18 8.25
C GLU A 58 -6.27 -8.83 8.25
N ARG A 59 -5.77 -8.26 7.15
CA ARG A 59 -4.35 -7.86 7.03
C ARG A 59 -4.02 -6.65 7.88
N LEU A 60 -4.93 -5.68 7.99
CA LEU A 60 -4.74 -4.53 8.86
C LEU A 60 -4.72 -4.95 10.34
N ASP A 61 -5.60 -5.87 10.74
CA ASP A 61 -5.61 -6.42 12.10
C ASP A 61 -4.31 -7.17 12.41
N ALA A 62 -3.83 -8.00 11.47
CA ALA A 62 -2.54 -8.67 11.60
C ALA A 62 -1.37 -7.68 11.70
N LEU A 63 -1.35 -6.63 10.87
CA LEU A 63 -0.31 -5.61 10.89
C LEU A 63 -0.28 -4.81 12.19
N ALA A 64 -1.47 -4.47 12.72
CA ALA A 64 -1.60 -3.77 13.99
C ALA A 64 -1.13 -4.63 15.18
N ALA A 65 -1.39 -5.95 15.14
CA ALA A 65 -0.93 -6.88 16.18
C ALA A 65 0.61 -6.98 16.24
N THR A 66 1.30 -6.92 15.08
CA THR A 66 2.77 -6.92 15.03
C THR A 66 3.37 -5.70 15.75
N GLY A 67 2.75 -4.53 15.63
CA GLY A 67 3.19 -3.31 16.33
C GLY A 67 2.90 -3.26 17.83
N ALA A 68 2.00 -4.10 18.34
CA ALA A 68 1.61 -4.14 19.75
C ALA A 68 2.57 -4.94 20.65
N THR A 69 3.58 -5.59 20.06
CA THR A 69 4.54 -6.46 20.78
C THR A 69 5.91 -5.78 21.02
N GLY A 70 6.02 -4.49 20.71
CA GLY A 70 7.24 -3.67 20.86
C GLY A 70 7.24 -2.75 22.08
#